data_AF-A0A9X2FN86-F1
#
_entry.id   AF-A0A9X2FN86-F1
#
_cell.length_a   1.000
_cell.length_b   1.000
_cell.length_c   1.000
_cell.angle_alpha   90.00
_cell.angle_beta   90.00
_cell.angle_gamma   90.00
#
_symmetry.space_group_name_H-M   'P 1'
#
loop_
_entity.id
_entity.type
_entity.pdbx_description
1 polymer ?
#
loop_
_entity_poly.entity_id
_entity_poly.type
_entity_poly.pdbx_seq_one_letter_code
_entity_poly.pdbx_strand_id
1 'polypeptide(L)'
;AQAVLREQALTRQRGLQERGIGTAPELEAAELSASSAAQAVLTRRQAIAQAETRIDQAATRRARADIAVAEAERDLANTRITAPFDGQLTEVAISPGSRVTANEQLAVLVDPDALEVAFRISATQYARLLGGTGRIAGAPVSVRLDVDGLPLTGAGRVVREAAVVAQGQTGRLIYAALDRAPGLRPGDFVTVIVTEPPLDDVAAIPAAALGADGTVLVIGPEDRLESVAVELLRTQGDAVLIAAGDLAGREIVARRTPLLGAGIKVRRLGDTPADPGADPETAPQMIALDDARRARLMAFVEASDRMPAEARARLIKQLEAEEVPAEVVDRLEGRMGG
;
A
#
# COMPACT_ATOMS: atom_id res chain seq x y z
N ALA A 1 12.55 50.15 -65.25
CA ALA A 1 12.34 50.56 -66.66
C ALA A 1 13.21 51.76 -67.04
N GLN A 2 13.01 52.95 -66.47
CA GLN A 2 13.74 54.18 -66.86
C GLN A 2 15.27 54.12 -66.64
N ALA A 3 15.74 53.61 -65.49
CA ALA A 3 17.18 53.48 -65.22
C ALA A 3 17.89 52.58 -66.24
N VAL A 4 17.29 51.43 -66.56
CA VAL A 4 17.79 50.49 -67.59
C VAL A 4 17.85 51.15 -68.97
N LEU A 5 16.83 51.93 -69.35
CA LEU A 5 16.84 52.65 -70.62
C LEU A 5 17.93 53.72 -70.69
N ARG A 6 18.21 54.41 -69.57
CA ARG A 6 19.29 55.42 -69.47
C ARG A 6 20.67 54.79 -69.46
N GLU A 7 20.82 53.63 -68.83
CA GLU A 7 22.04 52.84 -68.86
C GLU A 7 22.33 52.30 -70.27
N GLN A 8 21.33 51.75 -70.96
CA GLN A 8 21.45 51.34 -72.36
C GLN A 8 21.79 52.51 -73.29
N ALA A 9 21.21 53.70 -73.05
CA ALA A 9 21.54 54.91 -73.80
C ALA A 9 23.00 55.33 -73.58
N LEU A 10 23.49 55.26 -72.34
CA LEU A 10 24.90 55.50 -72.02
C LEU A 10 25.82 54.50 -72.70
N THR A 11 25.52 53.20 -72.67
CA THR A 11 26.30 52.18 -73.37
C THR A 11 26.39 52.45 -74.86
N ARG A 12 25.28 52.86 -75.49
CA ARG A 12 25.27 53.26 -76.91
C ARG A 12 26.16 54.47 -77.17
N GLN A 13 26.12 55.50 -76.31
CA GLN A 13 26.95 56.69 -76.47
C GLN A 13 28.44 56.40 -76.29
N ARG A 14 28.82 55.57 -75.30
CA ARG A 14 30.21 55.09 -75.13
C ARG A 14 30.71 54.38 -76.38
N GLY A 15 29.92 53.45 -76.94
CA GLY A 15 30.29 52.74 -78.17
C GLY A 15 30.33 53.62 -79.44
N LEU A 16 29.66 54.79 -79.46
CA LEU A 16 29.78 55.77 -80.55
C LEU A 16 31.06 56.60 -80.41
N GLN A 17 31.44 56.97 -79.18
CA GLN A 17 32.68 57.70 -78.91
C GLN A 17 33.93 56.85 -79.16
N GLU A 18 33.91 55.56 -78.77
CA GLU A 18 35.00 54.60 -79.08
C GLU A 18 35.25 54.45 -80.59
N ARG A 19 34.20 54.61 -81.41
CA ARG A 19 34.28 54.59 -82.87
C ARG A 19 34.63 55.95 -83.49
N GLY A 20 34.83 56.99 -82.69
CA GLY A 20 35.20 58.35 -83.13
C GLY A 20 34.04 59.18 -83.70
N ILE A 21 32.78 58.77 -83.50
CA ILE A 21 31.59 59.40 -84.10
C ILE A 21 30.76 60.18 -83.06
N GLY A 22 31.01 60.00 -81.75
CA GLY A 22 30.31 60.69 -80.67
C GLY A 22 31.01 61.97 -80.18
N THR A 23 30.25 62.92 -79.64
CA THR A 23 30.80 64.15 -79.03
C THR A 23 30.88 64.03 -77.51
N ALA A 24 31.89 64.65 -76.87
CA ALA A 24 32.06 64.62 -75.42
C ALA A 24 30.84 65.13 -74.62
N PRO A 25 30.16 66.23 -75.01
CA PRO A 25 28.98 66.71 -74.30
C PRO A 25 27.80 65.72 -74.29
N GLU A 26 27.64 64.92 -75.36
CA GLU A 26 26.58 63.91 -75.45
C GLU A 26 26.84 62.72 -74.53
N LEU A 27 28.11 62.31 -74.39
CA LEU A 27 28.48 61.28 -73.41
C LEU A 27 28.22 61.79 -71.98
N GLU A 28 28.70 62.98 -71.63
CA GLU A 28 28.54 63.57 -70.30
C GLU A 28 27.06 63.71 -69.91
N ALA A 29 26.21 64.15 -70.85
CA ALA A 29 24.78 64.22 -70.64
C ALA A 29 24.14 62.84 -70.41
N ALA A 30 24.59 61.81 -71.14
CA ALA A 30 24.13 60.44 -70.94
C ALA A 30 24.60 59.87 -69.58
N GLU A 31 25.83 60.19 -69.16
CA GLU A 31 26.38 59.79 -67.85
C GLU A 31 25.63 60.42 -66.69
N LEU A 32 25.38 61.73 -66.74
CA LEU A 32 24.59 62.43 -65.72
C LEU A 32 23.15 61.89 -65.67
N SER A 33 22.56 61.61 -66.83
CA SER A 33 21.21 61.05 -66.92
C SER A 33 21.12 59.61 -66.37
N ALA A 34 22.12 58.77 -66.63
CA ALA A 34 22.20 57.42 -66.07
C ALA A 34 22.46 57.46 -64.55
N SER A 35 23.38 58.31 -64.10
CA SER A 35 23.73 58.49 -62.69
C SER A 35 22.53 58.96 -61.85
N SER A 36 21.81 59.99 -62.31
CA SER A 36 20.59 60.46 -61.64
C SER A 36 19.48 59.40 -61.61
N ALA A 37 19.32 58.61 -62.68
CA ALA A 37 18.38 57.50 -62.69
C ALA A 37 18.78 56.37 -61.73
N ALA A 38 20.08 56.08 -61.59
CA ALA A 38 20.60 55.12 -60.63
C ALA A 38 20.41 55.59 -59.17
N GLN A 39 20.68 56.87 -58.88
CA GLN A 39 20.42 57.49 -57.58
C GLN A 39 18.94 57.38 -57.21
N ALA A 40 18.03 57.67 -58.14
CA ALA A 40 16.58 57.53 -57.90
C ALA A 40 16.17 56.08 -57.55
N VAL A 41 16.79 55.08 -58.19
CA VAL A 41 16.58 53.66 -57.85
C VAL A 41 17.12 53.34 -56.46
N LEU A 42 18.32 53.83 -56.12
CA LEU A 42 18.92 53.63 -54.79
C LEU A 42 18.06 54.24 -53.68
N THR A 43 17.58 55.47 -53.84
CA THR A 43 16.67 56.11 -52.88
C THR A 43 15.38 55.31 -52.71
N ARG A 44 14.80 54.79 -53.79
CA ARG A 44 13.60 53.93 -53.70
C ARG A 44 13.89 52.61 -53.00
N ARG A 45 15.05 51.98 -53.26
CA ARG A 45 15.47 50.76 -52.56
C ARG A 45 15.69 51.02 -51.07
N GLN A 46 16.32 52.13 -50.70
CA GLN A 46 16.47 52.55 -49.31
C GLN A 46 15.10 52.79 -48.64
N ALA A 47 14.16 53.45 -49.34
CA ALA A 47 12.81 53.66 -48.82
C ALA A 47 12.05 52.34 -48.58
N ILE A 48 12.22 51.35 -49.47
CA ILE A 48 11.66 50.00 -49.30
C ILE A 48 12.30 49.31 -48.09
N ALA A 49 13.63 49.27 -48.00
CA ALA A 49 14.33 48.65 -46.86
C ALA A 49 13.98 49.29 -45.51
N GLN A 50 13.74 50.61 -45.49
CA GLN A 50 13.23 51.31 -44.31
C GLN A 50 11.77 50.99 -44.00
N ALA A 51 10.93 50.72 -45.00
CA ALA A 51 9.56 50.28 -44.80
C ALA A 51 9.51 48.84 -44.27
N GLU A 52 10.31 47.93 -44.82
CA GLU A 52 10.47 46.55 -44.35
C GLU A 52 10.93 46.52 -42.89
N THR A 53 11.99 47.26 -42.55
CA THR A 53 12.44 47.40 -41.15
C THR A 53 11.32 47.90 -40.22
N ARG A 54 10.48 48.85 -40.68
CA ARG A 54 9.35 49.37 -39.88
C ARG A 54 8.26 48.30 -39.67
N ILE A 55 8.02 47.44 -40.65
CA ILE A 55 7.09 46.31 -40.54
C ILE A 55 7.63 45.32 -39.51
N ASP A 56 8.90 44.96 -39.59
CA ASP A 56 9.53 44.01 -38.65
C ASP A 56 9.52 44.52 -37.21
N GLN A 57 9.78 45.82 -37.02
CA GLN A 57 9.68 46.47 -35.71
C GLN A 57 8.24 46.51 -35.19
N ALA A 58 7.24 46.73 -36.06
CA ALA A 58 5.83 46.69 -35.67
C ALA A 58 5.41 45.26 -35.29
N ALA A 59 5.84 44.26 -36.05
CA ALA A 59 5.59 42.84 -35.75
C ALA A 59 6.21 42.43 -34.40
N THR A 60 7.46 42.84 -34.14
CA THR A 60 8.15 42.59 -32.86
C THR A 60 7.43 43.27 -31.70
N ARG A 61 7.00 44.53 -31.86
CA ARG A 61 6.24 45.25 -30.82
C ARG A 61 4.89 44.58 -30.52
N ARG A 62 4.19 44.12 -31.56
CA ARG A 62 2.95 43.35 -31.41
C ARG A 62 3.20 42.06 -30.62
N ALA A 63 4.20 41.27 -31.02
CA ALA A 63 4.54 40.03 -30.33
C ALA A 63 4.86 40.25 -28.83
N ARG A 64 5.56 41.34 -28.49
CA ARG A 64 5.83 41.72 -27.09
C ARG A 64 4.55 42.10 -26.34
N ALA A 65 3.65 42.84 -26.97
CA ALA A 65 2.36 43.18 -26.38
C ALA A 65 1.50 41.94 -26.13
N ASP A 66 1.48 40.99 -27.07
CA ASP A 66 0.76 39.72 -26.94
C ASP A 66 1.30 38.90 -25.75
N ILE A 67 2.63 38.85 -25.56
CA ILE A 67 3.26 38.20 -24.40
C ILE A 67 2.86 38.89 -23.10
N ALA A 68 2.89 40.23 -23.04
CA ALA A 68 2.52 40.97 -21.84
C ALA A 68 1.05 40.75 -21.43
N VAL A 69 0.15 40.62 -22.42
CA VAL A 69 -1.26 40.25 -22.16
C VAL A 69 -1.35 38.83 -21.60
N ALA A 70 -0.67 37.86 -22.22
CA ALA A 70 -0.68 36.48 -21.75
C ALA A 70 -0.08 36.31 -20.34
N GLU A 71 0.94 37.11 -19.99
CA GLU A 71 1.48 37.17 -18.63
C GLU A 71 0.47 37.74 -17.65
N ALA A 72 -0.17 38.87 -17.97
CA ALA A 72 -1.20 39.47 -17.11
C ALA A 72 -2.42 38.55 -16.91
N GLU A 73 -2.82 37.79 -17.93
CA GLU A 73 -3.88 36.79 -17.84
C GLU A 73 -3.48 35.62 -16.93
N ARG A 74 -2.23 35.16 -17.01
CA ARG A 74 -1.70 34.12 -16.12
C ARG A 74 -1.63 34.60 -14.67
N ASP A 75 -1.19 35.83 -14.44
CA ASP A 75 -1.13 36.43 -13.10
C ASP A 75 -2.54 36.56 -12.50
N LEU A 76 -3.52 36.97 -13.30
CA LEU A 76 -4.92 36.99 -12.88
C LEU A 76 -5.44 35.58 -12.57
N ALA A 77 -5.14 34.57 -13.40
CA ALA A 77 -5.54 33.19 -13.14
C ALA A 77 -4.92 32.66 -11.84
N ASN A 78 -3.66 32.98 -11.57
CA ASN A 78 -2.94 32.60 -10.34
C ASN A 78 -3.53 33.23 -9.07
N THR A 79 -4.36 34.28 -9.18
CA THR A 79 -5.09 34.84 -8.02
C THR A 79 -6.21 33.93 -7.53
N ARG A 80 -6.69 33.00 -8.36
CA ARG A 80 -7.68 31.99 -7.98
C ARG A 80 -7.00 30.65 -7.82
N ILE A 81 -6.66 30.33 -6.57
CA ILE A 81 -6.10 29.03 -6.22
C ILE A 81 -7.23 28.00 -6.19
N THR A 82 -7.06 26.92 -6.94
CA THR A 82 -8.01 25.79 -7.01
C THR A 82 -7.31 24.52 -6.55
N ALA A 83 -8.08 23.60 -5.98
CA ALA A 83 -7.56 22.30 -5.57
C ALA A 83 -7.20 21.47 -6.82
N PRO A 84 -6.01 20.86 -6.89
CA PRO A 84 -5.62 20.03 -8.03
C PRO A 84 -6.32 18.67 -8.07
N PHE A 85 -6.92 18.23 -6.96
CA PHE A 85 -7.66 16.98 -6.81
C PHE A 85 -8.71 17.12 -5.70
N ASP A 86 -9.65 16.17 -5.63
CA ASP A 86 -10.65 16.11 -4.56
C ASP A 86 -10.02 15.61 -3.26
N GLY A 87 -10.26 16.29 -2.14
CA GLY A 87 -9.67 15.90 -0.87
C GLY A 87 -10.19 16.70 0.32
N GLN A 88 -9.60 16.44 1.48
CA GLN A 88 -9.90 17.14 2.72
C GLN A 88 -8.81 18.16 3.03
N LEU A 89 -9.23 19.36 3.42
CA LEU A 89 -8.32 20.45 3.76
C LEU A 89 -7.95 20.37 5.26
N THR A 90 -6.67 20.47 5.56
CA THR A 90 -6.10 20.52 6.91
C THR A 90 -5.07 21.65 6.98
N GLU A 91 -4.69 22.05 8.20
CA GLU A 91 -3.70 23.12 8.46
C GLU A 91 -4.00 24.44 7.70
N VAL A 92 -5.27 24.87 7.72
CA VAL A 92 -5.68 26.11 7.03
C VAL A 92 -5.11 27.32 7.77
N ALA A 93 -4.11 27.97 7.16
CA ALA A 93 -3.36 29.07 7.74
C ALA A 93 -3.89 30.46 7.34
N ILE A 94 -4.97 30.52 6.56
CA ILE A 94 -5.51 31.77 6.02
C ILE A 94 -6.90 32.10 6.54
N SER A 95 -7.25 33.39 6.47
CA SER A 95 -8.60 33.88 6.76
C SER A 95 -9.01 34.94 5.73
N PRO A 96 -10.32 35.15 5.52
CA PRO A 96 -10.78 36.22 4.62
C PRO A 96 -10.21 37.58 5.01
N GLY A 97 -9.60 38.28 4.05
CA GLY A 97 -8.96 39.58 4.27
C GLY A 97 -7.47 39.51 4.65
N SER A 98 -6.93 38.32 4.92
CA SER A 98 -5.49 38.15 5.14
C SER A 98 -4.69 38.45 3.88
N ARG A 99 -3.55 39.12 4.06
CA ARG A 99 -2.56 39.32 2.99
C ARG A 99 -1.70 38.07 2.89
N VAL A 100 -1.65 37.47 1.70
CA VAL A 100 -0.79 36.31 1.40
C VAL A 100 0.39 36.74 0.54
N THR A 101 1.50 36.05 0.68
CA THR A 101 2.73 36.25 -0.10
C THR A 101 2.97 35.09 -1.07
N ALA A 102 3.81 35.31 -2.09
CA ALA A 102 4.17 34.26 -3.03
C ALA A 102 4.90 33.11 -2.30
N ASN A 103 4.54 31.87 -2.64
CA ASN A 103 5.04 30.64 -2.03
C ASN A 103 4.65 30.42 -0.56
N GLU A 104 3.70 31.19 -0.02
CA GLU A 104 3.13 30.94 1.29
C GLU A 104 2.23 29.71 1.27
N GLN A 105 2.41 28.80 2.22
CA GLN A 105 1.56 27.62 2.37
C GLN A 105 0.23 28.03 3.01
N LEU A 106 -0.87 27.92 2.24
CA LEU A 106 -2.18 28.35 2.71
C LEU A 106 -2.95 27.25 3.44
N ALA A 107 -2.77 26.01 3.01
CA ALA A 107 -3.40 24.82 3.56
C ALA A 107 -2.69 23.55 3.05
N VAL A 108 -2.99 22.43 3.67
CA VAL A 108 -2.60 21.08 3.22
C VAL A 108 -3.85 20.37 2.72
N LEU A 109 -3.81 19.88 1.48
CA LEU A 109 -4.88 19.08 0.89
C LEU A 109 -4.49 17.61 0.96
N VAL A 110 -5.34 16.79 1.59
CA VAL A 110 -5.09 15.36 1.80
C VAL A 110 -6.17 14.55 1.09
N ASP A 111 -5.73 13.59 0.28
CA ASP A 111 -6.60 12.61 -0.36
C ASP A 111 -6.95 11.50 0.67
N PRO A 112 -8.23 11.34 1.06
CA PRO A 112 -8.62 10.30 2.01
C PRO A 112 -8.62 8.89 1.41
N ASP A 113 -8.63 8.77 0.07
CA ASP A 113 -8.70 7.48 -0.63
C ASP A 113 -7.31 6.95 -0.98
N ALA A 114 -6.30 7.82 -1.08
CA ALA A 114 -4.91 7.46 -1.37
C ALA A 114 -4.05 7.36 -0.09
N LEU A 115 -4.31 6.33 0.73
CA LEU A 115 -3.59 6.12 1.99
C LEU A 115 -2.36 5.21 1.84
N GLU A 116 -1.25 5.61 2.47
CA GLU A 116 -0.06 4.77 2.66
C GLU A 116 0.17 4.50 4.15
N VAL A 117 0.53 3.26 4.48
CA VAL A 117 1.02 2.90 5.81
C VAL A 117 2.55 2.77 5.80
N ALA A 118 3.20 3.46 6.72
CA ALA A 118 4.64 3.39 6.92
C ALA A 118 4.95 2.51 8.13
N PHE A 119 5.76 1.46 7.95
CA PHE A 119 6.13 0.54 9.02
C PHE A 119 7.58 0.07 8.89
N ARG A 120 8.18 -0.32 10.01
CA ARG A 120 9.57 -0.80 10.06
C ARG A 120 9.61 -2.30 10.26
N ILE A 121 10.52 -2.95 9.56
CA ILE A 121 10.81 -4.39 9.72
C ILE A 121 12.30 -4.63 9.91
N SER A 122 12.67 -5.78 10.48
CA SER A 122 14.07 -6.17 10.64
C SER A 122 14.74 -6.45 9.29
N ALA A 123 16.08 -6.45 9.26
CA ALA A 123 16.83 -6.86 8.06
C ALA A 123 16.53 -8.31 7.64
N THR A 124 16.27 -9.20 8.61
CA THR A 124 15.91 -10.60 8.34
C THR A 124 14.51 -10.71 7.74
N GLN A 125 13.52 -9.96 8.23
CA GLN A 125 12.18 -9.91 7.64
C GLN A 125 12.22 -9.30 6.24
N TYR A 126 12.99 -8.22 6.05
CA TYR A 126 13.15 -7.58 4.77
C TYR A 126 13.71 -8.52 3.71
N ALA A 127 14.76 -9.29 4.04
CA ALA A 127 15.35 -10.25 3.11
C ALA A 127 14.34 -11.29 2.59
N ARG A 128 13.29 -11.59 3.35
CA ARG A 128 12.23 -12.54 2.98
C ARG A 128 11.19 -11.95 2.03
N LEU A 129 11.08 -10.63 1.98
CA LEU A 129 10.16 -9.92 1.07
C LEU A 129 10.83 -9.58 -0.27
N LEU A 130 12.15 -9.82 -0.40
CA LEU A 130 12.86 -9.65 -1.66
C LEU A 130 12.44 -10.73 -2.66
N GLY A 131 12.05 -10.31 -3.85
CA GLY A 131 11.91 -11.20 -5.00
C GLY A 131 13.26 -11.54 -5.64
N GLY A 132 13.24 -12.38 -6.67
CA GLY A 132 14.45 -12.86 -7.36
C GLY A 132 15.33 -11.78 -8.00
N THR A 133 14.82 -10.55 -8.16
CA THR A 133 15.58 -9.40 -8.69
C THR A 133 16.23 -8.55 -7.61
N GLY A 134 16.20 -8.98 -6.34
CA GLY A 134 16.72 -8.21 -5.20
C GLY A 134 15.92 -6.93 -4.88
N ARG A 135 14.67 -6.85 -5.35
CA ARG A 135 13.71 -5.78 -5.02
C ARG A 135 12.54 -6.38 -4.25
N ILE A 136 11.84 -5.57 -3.47
CA ILE A 136 10.64 -6.04 -2.77
C ILE A 136 9.63 -6.55 -3.80
N ALA A 137 9.24 -7.82 -3.68
CA ALA A 137 8.09 -8.36 -4.37
C ALA A 137 6.85 -7.77 -3.69
N GLY A 138 5.95 -7.12 -4.43
CA GLY A 138 4.80 -6.37 -3.90
C GLY A 138 3.86 -7.21 -3.02
N ALA A 139 4.28 -7.40 -1.77
CA ALA A 139 3.69 -8.34 -0.83
C ALA A 139 2.33 -7.81 -0.38
N PRO A 140 1.29 -8.66 -0.32
CA PRO A 140 0.00 -8.29 0.23
C PRO A 140 0.15 -7.88 1.69
N VAL A 141 -0.49 -6.77 2.06
CA VAL A 141 -0.59 -6.34 3.45
C VAL A 141 -2.05 -6.24 3.86
N SER A 142 -2.31 -6.58 5.11
CA SER A 142 -3.55 -6.23 5.79
C SER A 142 -3.22 -5.33 6.98
N VAL A 143 -4.04 -4.32 7.18
CA VAL A 143 -3.92 -3.38 8.29
C VAL A 143 -5.14 -3.50 9.17
N ARG A 144 -4.93 -3.37 10.49
CA ARG A 144 -5.99 -3.46 11.49
C ARG A 144 -5.80 -2.40 12.56
N LEU A 145 -6.87 -1.69 12.86
CA LEU A 145 -6.98 -0.74 13.96
C LEU A 145 -8.19 -1.14 14.80
N ASP A 146 -8.02 -1.28 16.11
CA ASP A 146 -9.15 -1.51 17.01
C ASP A 146 -9.60 -0.17 17.61
N VAL A 147 -10.87 0.19 17.39
CA VAL A 147 -11.48 1.40 17.97
C VAL A 147 -12.69 0.97 18.80
N ASP A 148 -12.57 1.04 20.13
CA ASP A 148 -13.63 0.66 21.08
C ASP A 148 -14.30 -0.70 20.81
N GLY A 149 -13.49 -1.69 20.39
CA GLY A 149 -13.95 -3.05 20.09
C GLY A 149 -14.49 -3.25 18.66
N LEU A 150 -14.51 -2.21 17.83
CA LEU A 150 -14.80 -2.30 16.41
C LEU A 150 -13.49 -2.33 15.61
N PRO A 151 -13.17 -3.45 14.92
CA PRO A 151 -11.97 -3.53 14.11
C PRO A 151 -12.19 -2.82 12.78
N LEU A 152 -11.39 -1.78 12.52
CA LEU A 152 -11.22 -1.19 11.20
C LEU A 152 -10.11 -1.95 10.48
N THR A 153 -10.43 -2.46 9.29
CA THR A 153 -9.48 -3.24 8.49
C THR A 153 -9.27 -2.62 7.13
N GLY A 154 -8.03 -2.61 6.68
CA GLY A 154 -7.66 -2.25 5.32
C GLY A 154 -6.81 -3.32 4.65
N ALA A 155 -6.79 -3.29 3.33
CA ALA A 155 -5.95 -4.17 2.51
C ALA A 155 -5.15 -3.34 1.53
N GLY A 156 -3.94 -3.81 1.22
CA GLY A 156 -3.03 -3.12 0.33
C GLY A 156 -1.84 -3.96 -0.06
N ARG A 157 -0.81 -3.31 -0.60
CA ARG A 157 0.43 -3.96 -1.02
C ARG A 157 1.63 -3.10 -0.69
N VAL A 158 2.76 -3.75 -0.42
CA VAL A 158 4.05 -3.06 -0.31
C VAL A 158 4.43 -2.46 -1.66
N VAL A 159 4.67 -1.15 -1.69
CA VAL A 159 4.96 -0.40 -2.93
C VAL A 159 6.39 0.11 -2.98
N ARG A 160 6.99 0.47 -1.84
CA ARG A 160 8.35 1.02 -1.82
C ARG A 160 9.04 0.84 -0.47
N GLU A 161 10.36 0.85 -0.52
CA GLU A 161 11.22 1.03 0.64
C GLU A 161 11.78 2.45 0.72
N ALA A 162 12.17 2.87 1.92
CA ALA A 162 12.92 4.10 2.09
C ALA A 162 14.34 3.94 1.52
N ALA A 163 14.82 4.95 0.79
CA ALA A 163 16.15 4.93 0.16
C ALA A 163 17.31 4.97 1.17
N VAL A 164 17.06 5.42 2.41
CA VAL A 164 18.08 5.60 3.44
C VAL A 164 17.59 5.00 4.75
N VAL A 165 18.46 4.23 5.39
CA VAL A 165 18.28 3.87 6.80
C VAL A 165 18.78 5.05 7.64
N ALA A 166 17.85 5.78 8.25
CA ALA A 166 18.19 6.94 9.06
C ALA A 166 19.12 6.55 10.22
N GLN A 167 20.13 7.38 10.51
CA GLN A 167 21.06 7.15 11.62
C GLN A 167 20.29 7.01 12.94
N GLY A 168 20.66 6.00 13.73
CA GLY A 168 20.02 5.70 15.03
C GLY A 168 18.68 4.97 14.95
N GLN A 169 18.17 4.68 13.74
CA GLN A 169 16.98 3.86 13.56
C GLN A 169 17.38 2.43 13.22
N THR A 170 16.80 1.45 13.91
CA THR A 170 16.96 0.03 13.58
C THR A 170 15.85 -0.43 12.63
N GLY A 171 16.19 -1.37 11.75
CA GLY A 171 15.26 -1.89 10.74
C GLY A 171 15.16 -1.02 9.48
N ARG A 172 14.42 -1.52 8.50
CA ARG A 172 14.17 -0.86 7.22
C ARG A 172 12.75 -0.31 7.21
N LEU A 173 12.59 0.94 6.79
CA LEU A 173 11.29 1.59 6.65
C LEU A 173 10.68 1.23 5.29
N ILE A 174 9.46 0.72 5.32
CA ILE A 174 8.70 0.28 4.15
C ILE A 174 7.36 0.99 4.14
N TYR A 175 6.84 1.21 2.94
CA TYR A 175 5.53 1.80 2.71
C TYR A 175 4.67 0.82 1.92
N ALA A 176 3.44 0.64 2.40
CA ALA A 176 2.42 -0.07 1.67
C ALA A 176 1.26 0.87 1.33
N ALA A 177 0.87 0.87 0.06
CA ALA A 177 -0.33 1.58 -0.39
C ALA A 177 -1.55 0.74 -0.05
N LEU A 178 -2.59 1.38 0.49
CA LEU A 178 -3.84 0.74 0.85
C LEU A 178 -4.84 0.94 -0.30
N ASP A 179 -5.32 -0.16 -0.87
CA ASP A 179 -6.31 -0.12 -1.96
C ASP A 179 -7.72 0.17 -1.40
N ARG A 180 -7.98 -0.31 -0.18
CA ARG A 180 -9.23 -0.10 0.56
C ARG A 180 -8.94 0.02 2.04
N ALA A 181 -9.33 1.14 2.63
CA ALA A 181 -9.06 1.47 4.02
C ALA A 181 -10.24 2.22 4.66
N PRO A 182 -11.46 1.63 4.67
CA PRO A 182 -12.65 2.33 5.15
C PRO A 182 -12.50 2.72 6.63
N GLY A 183 -12.72 4.00 6.91
CA GLY A 183 -12.68 4.55 8.26
C GLY A 183 -11.29 4.85 8.82
N LEU A 184 -10.21 4.42 8.15
CA LEU A 184 -8.85 4.79 8.52
C LEU A 184 -8.54 6.22 8.07
N ARG A 185 -7.68 6.89 8.84
CA ARG A 185 -7.28 8.28 8.59
C ARG A 185 -5.76 8.44 8.69
N PRO A 186 -5.19 9.45 8.00
CA PRO A 186 -3.82 9.85 8.23
C PRO A 186 -3.55 10.13 9.71
N GLY A 187 -2.50 9.53 10.25
CA GLY A 187 -2.14 9.63 11.67
C GLY A 187 -2.59 8.46 12.54
N ASP A 188 -3.44 7.56 12.04
CA ASP A 188 -3.83 6.35 12.78
C ASP A 188 -2.64 5.39 12.95
N PHE A 189 -2.52 4.83 14.16
CA PHE A 189 -1.51 3.81 14.48
C PHE A 189 -2.10 2.42 14.33
N VAL A 190 -1.81 1.79 13.19
CA VAL A 190 -2.39 0.49 12.81
C VAL A 190 -1.41 -0.67 13.03
N THR A 191 -1.95 -1.87 13.26
CA THR A 191 -1.19 -3.12 13.18
C THR A 191 -1.10 -3.54 11.72
N VAL A 192 0.11 -3.78 11.21
CA VAL A 192 0.35 -4.24 9.83
C VAL A 192 0.73 -5.71 9.83
N ILE A 193 0.00 -6.52 9.07
CA ILE A 193 0.29 -7.93 8.82
C ILE A 193 0.69 -8.07 7.35
N VAL A 194 1.96 -8.40 7.12
CA VAL A 194 2.51 -8.62 5.78
C VAL A 194 2.49 -10.11 5.47
N THR A 195 1.96 -10.47 4.31
CA THR A 195 1.94 -11.86 3.83
C THR A 195 3.23 -12.14 3.07
N GLU A 196 4.11 -12.97 3.64
CA GLU A 196 5.32 -13.47 2.97
C GLU A 196 4.94 -14.42 1.81
N PRO A 197 5.82 -14.62 0.82
CA PRO A 197 5.67 -15.69 -0.17
C PRO A 197 5.51 -17.06 0.51
N PRO A 198 4.72 -17.98 -0.09
CA PRO A 198 4.57 -19.33 0.46
C PRO A 198 5.92 -20.05 0.50
N LEU A 199 6.10 -20.88 1.52
CA LEU A 199 7.24 -21.78 1.64
C LEU A 199 6.77 -23.19 1.25
N ASP A 200 7.48 -23.79 0.31
CA ASP A 200 7.27 -25.17 -0.11
C ASP A 200 8.19 -26.12 0.65
N ASP A 201 7.83 -27.41 0.71
CA ASP A 201 8.61 -28.47 1.35
C ASP A 201 8.98 -28.20 2.82
N VAL A 202 8.02 -27.68 3.59
CA VAL A 202 8.18 -27.37 5.01
C VAL A 202 7.27 -28.21 5.90
N ALA A 203 7.73 -28.49 7.11
CA ALA A 203 6.92 -29.09 8.18
C ALA A 203 6.77 -28.09 9.34
N ALA A 204 5.53 -27.90 9.80
CA ALA A 204 5.23 -27.13 10.99
C ALA A 204 5.24 -28.04 12.21
N ILE A 205 6.17 -27.79 13.14
CA ILE A 205 6.26 -28.53 14.40
C ILE A 205 6.12 -27.57 15.58
N PRO A 206 5.65 -28.02 16.76
CA PRO A 206 5.67 -27.21 17.96
C PRO A 206 7.09 -26.74 18.27
N ALA A 207 7.27 -25.50 18.73
CA ALA A 207 8.58 -24.96 19.08
C ALA A 207 9.29 -25.81 20.16
N ALA A 208 8.52 -26.47 21.02
CA ALA A 208 9.02 -27.38 22.06
C ALA A 208 9.61 -28.71 21.53
N ALA A 209 9.41 -29.03 20.26
CA ALA A 209 10.01 -30.21 19.62
C ALA A 209 11.46 -29.98 19.19
N LEU A 210 11.84 -28.73 18.93
CA LEU A 210 13.16 -28.35 18.47
C LEU A 210 14.13 -28.20 19.66
N GLY A 211 15.25 -28.92 19.61
CA GLY A 211 16.32 -28.79 20.58
C GLY A 211 17.14 -27.52 20.40
N ALA A 212 17.80 -27.06 21.47
CA ALA A 212 18.73 -25.93 21.42
C ALA A 212 19.94 -26.19 20.49
N ASP A 213 20.23 -27.46 20.21
CA ASP A 213 21.23 -27.95 19.28
C ASP A 213 20.75 -27.99 17.82
N GLY A 214 19.53 -27.53 17.52
CA GLY A 214 18.97 -27.54 16.17
C GLY A 214 18.54 -28.92 15.68
N THR A 215 18.30 -29.87 16.61
CA THR A 215 17.88 -31.23 16.29
C THR A 215 16.46 -31.51 16.75
N VAL A 216 15.77 -32.40 16.04
CA VAL A 216 14.47 -32.96 16.43
C VAL A 216 14.61 -34.44 16.71
N LEU A 217 13.79 -34.95 17.64
CA LEU A 217 13.73 -36.38 17.93
C LEU A 217 12.64 -37.02 17.08
N VAL A 218 13.04 -37.98 16.26
CA VAL A 218 12.17 -38.71 15.34
C VAL A 218 12.08 -40.16 15.80
N ILE A 219 10.93 -40.78 15.60
CA ILE A 219 10.76 -42.21 15.87
C ILE A 219 11.36 -42.99 14.69
N GLY A 220 12.43 -43.73 14.97
CA GLY A 220 13.10 -44.63 14.06
C GLY A 220 12.59 -46.08 14.17
N PRO A 221 13.27 -47.04 13.51
CA PRO A 221 12.93 -48.46 13.59
C PRO A 221 13.00 -48.97 15.05
N GLU A 222 12.19 -49.98 15.38
CA GLU A 222 12.02 -50.56 16.73
C GLU A 222 11.46 -49.60 17.81
N ASP A 223 10.78 -48.52 17.37
CA ASP A 223 10.27 -47.45 18.24
C ASP A 223 11.35 -46.77 19.08
N ARG A 224 12.54 -46.63 18.49
CA ARG A 224 13.67 -45.93 19.13
C ARG A 224 13.80 -44.52 18.60
N LEU A 225 14.04 -43.58 19.49
CA LEU A 225 14.28 -42.19 19.10
C LEU A 225 15.63 -42.05 18.40
N GLU A 226 15.65 -41.29 17.32
CA GLU A 226 16.87 -40.82 16.68
C GLU A 226 16.89 -39.29 16.67
N SER A 227 18.08 -38.71 16.75
CA SER A 227 18.28 -37.27 16.71
C SER A 227 18.64 -36.87 15.29
N VAL A 228 17.79 -36.06 14.65
CA VAL A 228 17.98 -35.60 13.28
C VAL A 228 18.20 -34.09 13.30
N ALA A 229 19.27 -33.62 12.66
CA ALA A 229 19.52 -32.20 12.49
C ALA A 229 18.55 -31.62 11.45
N VAL A 230 17.97 -30.46 11.75
CA VAL A 230 16.98 -29.82 10.86
C VAL A 230 17.34 -28.38 10.57
N GLU A 231 16.98 -27.94 9.37
CA GLU A 231 17.10 -26.54 8.99
C GLU A 231 15.85 -25.77 9.45
N LEU A 232 16.04 -24.82 10.36
CA LEU A 232 14.98 -23.92 10.82
C LEU A 232 14.76 -22.80 9.80
N LEU A 233 13.58 -22.76 9.20
CA LEU A 233 13.21 -21.76 8.20
C LEU A 233 12.48 -20.56 8.82
N ARG A 234 11.51 -20.83 9.71
CA ARG A 234 10.70 -19.78 10.37
C ARG A 234 10.34 -20.16 11.80
N THR A 235 10.12 -19.14 12.61
CA THR A 235 9.48 -19.23 13.92
C THR A 235 8.22 -18.39 13.88
N GLN A 236 7.08 -18.99 14.22
CA GLN A 236 5.75 -18.39 14.17
C GLN A 236 5.00 -18.71 15.46
N GLY A 237 5.13 -17.83 16.47
CA GLY A 237 4.52 -18.04 17.78
C GLY A 237 4.98 -19.37 18.40
N ASP A 238 4.03 -20.27 18.64
CA ASP A 238 4.27 -21.59 19.26
C ASP A 238 4.70 -22.68 18.26
N ALA A 239 4.76 -22.36 16.97
CA ALA A 239 5.20 -23.27 15.92
C ALA A 239 6.53 -22.81 15.30
N VAL A 240 7.32 -23.78 14.85
CA VAL A 240 8.51 -23.57 14.02
C VAL A 240 8.34 -24.31 12.70
N LEU A 241 8.72 -23.66 11.60
CA LEU A 241 8.75 -24.25 10.28
C LEU A 241 10.16 -24.74 10.00
N ILE A 242 10.30 -26.03 9.77
CA ILE A 242 11.56 -26.67 9.40
C ILE A 242 11.47 -27.21 7.97
N ALA A 243 12.61 -27.37 7.30
CA ALA A 243 12.65 -28.08 6.03
C ALA A 243 12.17 -29.53 6.22
N ALA A 244 11.20 -29.98 5.42
CA ALA A 244 10.61 -31.30 5.56
C ALA A 244 11.59 -32.39 5.12
N GLY A 245 12.21 -32.26 3.94
CA GLY A 245 13.23 -33.19 3.43
C GLY A 245 12.89 -34.67 3.70
N ASP A 246 13.80 -35.37 4.38
CA ASP A 246 13.66 -36.79 4.73
C ASP A 246 12.76 -37.05 5.95
N LEU A 247 12.16 -36.02 6.56
CA LEU A 247 11.25 -36.12 7.69
C LEU A 247 9.79 -36.33 7.27
N ALA A 248 9.49 -36.22 5.98
CA ALA A 248 8.14 -36.41 5.48
C ALA A 248 7.59 -37.80 5.84
N GLY A 249 6.41 -37.83 6.49
CA GLY A 249 5.74 -39.06 6.93
C GLY A 249 6.33 -39.70 8.20
N ARG A 250 7.32 -39.08 8.84
CA ARG A 250 7.92 -39.59 10.08
C ARG A 250 7.27 -38.95 11.31
N GLU A 251 7.18 -39.72 12.39
CA GLU A 251 6.64 -39.22 13.66
C GLU A 251 7.73 -38.49 14.46
N ILE A 252 7.44 -37.24 14.85
CA ILE A 252 8.35 -36.37 15.59
C ILE A 252 7.82 -36.18 17.01
N VAL A 253 8.72 -36.17 17.99
CA VAL A 253 8.38 -35.89 19.38
C VAL A 253 7.94 -34.44 19.54
N ALA A 254 6.67 -34.21 19.84
CA ALA A 254 6.07 -32.88 19.96
C ALA A 254 6.66 -32.00 21.07
N ARG A 255 7.21 -32.62 22.13
CA ARG A 255 7.84 -31.91 23.26
C ARG A 255 9.07 -32.66 23.74
N ARG A 256 10.24 -32.08 23.56
CA ARG A 256 11.49 -32.65 24.04
C ARG A 256 11.63 -32.40 25.53
N THR A 257 11.63 -33.47 26.33
CA THR A 257 12.02 -33.40 27.75
C THR A 257 13.49 -33.78 27.90
N PRO A 258 14.21 -33.30 28.93
CA PRO A 258 15.62 -33.64 29.17
C PRO A 258 15.91 -35.14 29.28
N LEU A 259 14.89 -35.96 29.58
CA LEU A 259 14.97 -37.41 29.70
C LEU A 259 14.87 -38.15 28.36
N LEU A 260 14.52 -37.46 27.27
CA LEU A 260 14.41 -38.03 25.92
C LEU A 260 15.68 -37.72 25.13
N GLY A 261 16.35 -38.78 24.68
CA GLY A 261 17.57 -38.73 23.89
C GLY A 261 17.59 -39.86 22.87
N ALA A 262 18.60 -39.83 21.98
CA ALA A 262 18.76 -40.84 20.95
C ALA A 262 18.94 -42.25 21.55
N GLY A 263 18.38 -43.26 20.88
CA GLY A 263 18.43 -44.67 21.25
C GLY A 263 17.37 -45.12 22.26
N ILE A 264 16.65 -44.19 22.90
CA ILE A 264 15.60 -44.51 23.88
C ILE A 264 14.40 -45.10 23.16
N LYS A 265 13.95 -46.27 23.64
CA LYS A 265 12.71 -46.88 23.17
C LYS A 265 11.52 -46.13 23.76
N VAL A 266 10.65 -45.65 22.89
CA VAL A 266 9.42 -44.93 23.26
C VAL A 266 8.20 -45.77 22.91
N ARG A 267 7.08 -45.45 23.54
CA ARG A 267 5.77 -45.99 23.19
C ARG A 267 4.97 -44.85 22.60
N ARG A 268 4.37 -45.07 21.44
CA ARG A 268 3.51 -44.07 20.78
C ARG A 268 2.28 -43.84 21.65
N LEU A 269 1.98 -42.58 21.92
CA LEU A 269 0.76 -42.18 22.61
C LEU A 269 -0.38 -42.27 21.59
N GLY A 270 -0.92 -43.48 21.40
CA GLY A 270 -1.90 -43.81 20.37
C GLY A 270 -2.00 -45.33 20.09
N ASP A 271 -0.93 -46.08 20.40
CA ASP A 271 -0.87 -47.55 20.25
C ASP A 271 -1.37 -48.33 21.48
N THR A 272 -2.09 -47.67 22.38
CA THR A 272 -2.91 -48.41 23.34
C THR A 272 -4.10 -48.95 22.54
N PRO A 273 -4.24 -50.27 22.29
CA PRO A 273 -5.56 -50.78 21.96
C PRO A 273 -6.46 -50.31 23.10
N ALA A 274 -7.52 -49.57 22.76
CA ALA A 274 -8.48 -49.07 23.72
C ALA A 274 -8.70 -50.15 24.79
N ASP A 275 -8.24 -49.87 26.01
CA ASP A 275 -8.48 -50.74 27.14
C ASP A 275 -10.01 -50.86 27.24
N PRO A 276 -10.63 -52.05 27.17
CA PRO A 276 -12.09 -52.19 27.15
C PRO A 276 -12.79 -51.75 28.44
N GLY A 277 -12.09 -51.04 29.34
CA GLY A 277 -12.59 -50.60 30.64
C GLY A 277 -12.25 -49.16 31.02
N ALA A 278 -11.73 -48.34 30.10
CA ALA A 278 -11.65 -46.90 30.32
C ALA A 278 -12.85 -46.22 29.66
N ASP A 279 -13.97 -46.19 30.38
CA ASP A 279 -15.16 -45.45 29.98
C ASP A 279 -14.78 -43.99 29.66
N PRO A 280 -15.10 -43.49 28.45
CA PRO A 280 -15.07 -42.07 28.18
C PRO A 280 -16.13 -41.41 29.06
N GLU A 281 -15.76 -40.30 29.68
CA GLU A 281 -16.63 -39.20 30.10
C GLU A 281 -18.10 -39.58 30.27
N THR A 282 -18.53 -39.79 31.52
CA THR A 282 -19.95 -39.94 31.88
C THR A 282 -20.73 -38.73 31.34
N ALA A 283 -21.25 -38.86 30.13
CA ALA A 283 -22.31 -38.00 29.64
C ALA A 283 -23.46 -38.17 30.64
N PRO A 284 -24.02 -37.08 31.21
CA PRO A 284 -25.12 -37.19 32.15
C PRO A 284 -26.26 -37.96 31.48
N GLN A 285 -26.71 -39.06 32.10
CA GLN A 285 -27.86 -39.81 31.61
C GLN A 285 -29.09 -38.90 31.63
N MET A 286 -29.61 -38.58 30.45
CA MET A 286 -30.80 -37.76 30.27
C MET A 286 -32.03 -38.66 30.36
N ILE A 287 -32.99 -38.30 31.20
CA ILE A 287 -34.24 -39.05 31.40
C ILE A 287 -35.40 -38.17 30.94
N ALA A 288 -36.28 -38.71 30.09
CA ALA A 288 -37.57 -38.11 29.78
C ALA A 288 -38.51 -38.33 30.97
N LEU A 289 -38.96 -37.25 31.62
CA LEU A 289 -39.94 -37.32 32.71
C LEU A 289 -41.36 -37.35 32.16
N ASP A 290 -42.20 -38.22 32.72
CA ASP A 290 -43.65 -38.16 32.53
C ASP A 290 -44.24 -36.85 33.12
N ASP A 291 -45.36 -36.39 32.56
CA ASP A 291 -45.97 -35.10 32.90
C ASP A 291 -46.38 -35.00 34.38
N ALA A 292 -46.78 -36.11 34.98
CA ALA A 292 -47.21 -36.16 36.38
C ALA A 292 -46.03 -36.02 37.36
N ARG A 293 -44.88 -36.63 37.05
CA ARG A 293 -43.64 -36.58 37.82
C ARG A 293 -42.98 -35.21 37.70
N ARG A 294 -43.00 -34.63 36.50
CA ARG A 294 -42.54 -33.26 36.23
C ARG A 294 -43.30 -32.22 37.07
N ALA A 295 -44.64 -32.29 37.08
CA ALA A 295 -45.47 -31.35 37.84
C ALA A 295 -45.20 -31.41 39.35
N ARG A 296 -44.96 -32.61 39.90
CA ARG A 296 -44.61 -32.77 41.33
C ARG A 296 -43.26 -32.17 41.68
N LEU A 297 -42.25 -32.38 40.83
CA LEU A 297 -40.90 -31.83 41.03
C LEU A 297 -40.89 -30.30 40.94
N MET A 298 -41.63 -29.72 39.98
CA MET A 298 -41.76 -28.26 39.86
C MET A 298 -42.47 -27.66 41.08
N ALA A 299 -43.59 -28.25 41.52
CA ALA A 299 -44.31 -27.78 42.71
C ALA A 299 -43.44 -27.82 43.98
N PHE A 300 -42.58 -28.84 44.13
CA PHE A 300 -41.65 -28.94 45.26
C PHE A 300 -40.57 -27.85 45.22
N VAL A 301 -40.01 -27.58 44.03
CA VAL A 301 -39.00 -26.52 43.85
C VAL A 301 -39.62 -25.13 44.08
N GLU A 302 -40.88 -24.92 43.65
CA GLU A 302 -41.62 -23.68 43.90
C GLU A 302 -41.98 -23.47 45.37
N ALA A 303 -42.36 -24.52 46.10
CA ALA A 303 -42.75 -24.43 47.52
C ALA A 303 -41.58 -24.36 48.51
N SER A 304 -40.32 -24.54 48.06
CA SER A 304 -39.17 -24.62 48.97
C SER A 304 -38.59 -23.25 49.35
N ASP A 305 -38.91 -22.73 50.54
CA ASP A 305 -38.37 -21.46 51.07
C ASP A 305 -36.87 -21.45 51.39
N ARG A 306 -36.23 -22.62 51.41
CA ARG A 306 -34.79 -22.77 51.73
C ARG A 306 -33.85 -22.53 50.54
N MET A 307 -34.37 -22.29 49.32
CA MET A 307 -33.54 -22.13 48.12
C MET A 307 -33.51 -20.67 47.61
N PRO A 308 -32.33 -20.13 47.27
CA PRO A 308 -32.20 -18.82 46.63
C PRO A 308 -33.01 -18.72 45.33
N ALA A 309 -33.61 -17.55 45.06
CA ALA A 309 -34.52 -17.34 43.92
C ALA A 309 -33.88 -17.69 42.56
N GLU A 310 -32.59 -17.37 42.36
CA GLU A 310 -31.87 -17.69 41.12
C GLU A 310 -31.67 -19.20 40.90
N ALA A 311 -31.43 -19.95 41.97
CA ALA A 311 -31.26 -21.41 41.87
C ALA A 311 -32.60 -22.09 41.56
N ARG A 312 -33.70 -21.57 42.11
CA ARG A 312 -35.07 -22.03 41.84
C ARG A 312 -35.43 -21.86 40.36
N ALA A 313 -35.17 -20.67 39.81
CA ALA A 313 -35.44 -20.38 38.40
C ALA A 313 -34.63 -21.28 37.45
N ARG A 314 -33.37 -21.60 37.79
CA ARG A 314 -32.53 -22.51 36.99
C ARG A 314 -33.06 -23.95 36.99
N LEU A 315 -33.50 -24.45 38.14
CA LEU A 315 -34.04 -25.80 38.26
C LEU A 315 -35.39 -25.96 37.56
N ILE A 316 -36.28 -24.96 37.66
CA ILE A 316 -37.56 -24.95 36.93
C ILE A 316 -37.30 -24.98 35.41
N LYS A 317 -36.41 -24.12 34.91
CA LYS A 317 -36.03 -24.10 33.50
C LYS A 317 -35.42 -25.41 33.01
N GLN A 318 -34.68 -26.12 33.88
CA GLN A 318 -34.14 -27.44 33.56
C GLN A 318 -35.22 -28.54 33.55
N LEU A 319 -36.24 -28.46 34.42
CA LEU A 319 -37.36 -29.40 34.47
C LEU A 319 -38.40 -29.17 33.35
N GLU A 320 -38.41 -27.98 32.74
CA GLU A 320 -39.21 -27.68 31.54
C GLU A 320 -38.65 -28.34 30.26
N ALA A 321 -37.37 -28.73 30.25
CA ALA A 321 -36.76 -29.40 29.10
C ALA A 321 -37.41 -30.78 28.83
N GLU A 322 -37.33 -31.24 27.58
CA GLU A 322 -37.90 -32.53 27.17
C GLU A 322 -37.16 -33.71 27.82
N GLU A 323 -35.85 -33.57 28.03
CA GLU A 323 -35.02 -34.51 28.78
C GLU A 323 -34.25 -33.79 29.89
N VAL A 324 -34.18 -34.39 31.07
CA VAL A 324 -33.55 -33.80 32.27
C VAL A 324 -32.45 -34.74 32.79
N PRO A 325 -31.30 -34.23 33.26
CA PRO A 325 -30.26 -35.07 33.84
C PRO A 325 -30.78 -35.88 35.04
N ALA A 326 -30.53 -37.20 35.04
CA ALA A 326 -30.94 -38.13 36.10
C ALA A 326 -30.52 -37.66 37.50
N GLU A 327 -29.30 -37.12 37.63
CA GLU A 327 -28.78 -36.61 38.91
C GLU A 327 -29.60 -35.47 39.53
N VAL A 328 -30.28 -34.67 38.71
CA VAL A 328 -31.11 -33.56 39.19
C VAL A 328 -32.44 -34.10 39.72
N VAL A 329 -33.02 -35.09 39.03
CA VAL A 329 -34.25 -35.78 39.43
C VAL A 329 -34.02 -36.54 40.74
N ASP A 330 -32.99 -37.38 40.81
CA ASP A 330 -32.69 -38.21 41.98
C ASP A 330 -32.42 -37.36 43.23
N ARG A 331 -31.77 -36.20 43.05
CA ARG A 331 -31.48 -35.27 44.15
C ARG A 331 -32.73 -34.56 44.68
N LEU A 332 -33.69 -34.25 43.82
CA LEU A 332 -34.95 -33.64 44.21
C LEU A 332 -35.89 -34.66 44.85
N GLU A 333 -35.95 -35.88 44.31
CA GLU A 333 -36.73 -36.98 44.89
C GLU A 333 -36.18 -37.43 46.24
N GLY A 334 -34.86 -37.55 46.38
CA GLY A 334 -34.22 -37.85 47.67
C GLY A 334 -34.48 -36.80 48.76
N ARG A 335 -34.83 -35.56 48.39
CA ARG A 335 -35.24 -34.50 49.34
C ARG A 335 -36.74 -34.46 49.62
N MET A 336 -37.56 -35.05 48.75
CA MET A 336 -39.00 -35.22 48.97
C MET A 336 -39.32 -36.48 49.79
N GLY A 337 -38.50 -37.52 49.67
CA GLY A 337 -38.68 -38.82 50.33
C GLY A 337 -38.04 -38.95 51.71
N GLY A 338 -37.66 -37.84 52.36
CA GLY A 338 -37.07 -37.79 53.69
C GLY A 338 -37.95 -37.07 54.71
#